data_AF-A0A8T4WVG3-F1
#
_entry.id   AF-A0A8T4WVG3-F1
#
_cell.length_a   1.000
_cell.length_b   1.000
_cell.length_c   1.000
_cell.angle_alpha   90.00
_cell.angle_beta   90.00
_cell.angle_gamma   90.00
#
_symmetry.space_group_name_H-M   'P 1'
#
loop_
_entity.id
_entity.type
_entity.pdbx_description
1 polymer ?
#
loop_
_entity_poly.entity_id
_entity_poly.type
_entity_poly.pdbx_seq_one_letter_code
_entity_poly.pdbx_strand_id
1 'polypeptide(L)'
;MKVKKTVRAGLVNLTKIKEKQLSQMWKNYQRWLKDEDVDRLYSAHKQQASRNLDKVKDSKEYPIFLRKDLIDIEECDSDIADYFFKVPTKQRYGGIKVPIKTHIEIKKDCEVCESQLIKKDDKFHLNIMIEKEVELKENFDGVLGIDLGLRNPVVGVALSVAESSQEVFFKGDTIKQIQARYSYLRRQSKNGKKWEKREYNKVRDRLHKITTKLVNYAEENKLIVVVGELTGIQNQDKGRTMNRKLHRFPHFTIRKMLEYKCKDRGIVYKEVSEAYTSQRCCKCGEKGTREKGLFKCNGTEINADINGAWNISKRALGKPEIRSLLGAGASVTMPELHSDDLTSGSAEVSSKYFGIRF
;
A
#
# COMPACT_ATOMS: atom_id res chain seq x y z
N MET A 1 9.00 1.60 16.42
CA MET A 1 8.85 0.47 15.45
C MET A 1 9.79 0.69 14.27
N LYS A 2 10.49 -0.36 13.79
CA LYS A 2 11.34 -0.28 12.59
C LYS A 2 10.52 -0.47 11.31
N VAL A 3 10.65 0.45 10.36
CA VAL A 3 9.94 0.42 9.07
C VAL A 3 10.94 0.40 7.92
N LYS A 4 10.78 -0.56 7.01
CA LYS A 4 11.58 -0.65 5.79
C LYS A 4 10.89 0.02 4.62
N LYS A 5 11.65 0.80 3.85
CA LYS A 5 11.18 1.51 2.65
C LYS A 5 12.21 1.37 1.54
N THR A 6 11.75 1.24 0.30
CA THR A 6 12.64 1.18 -0.86
C THR A 6 12.72 2.56 -1.52
N VAL A 7 13.92 3.12 -1.58
CA VAL A 7 14.25 4.31 -2.35
C VAL A 7 14.78 3.92 -3.72
N ARG A 8 14.06 4.31 -4.78
CA ARG A 8 14.52 4.12 -6.15
C ARG A 8 15.44 5.27 -6.53
N ALA A 9 16.57 4.93 -7.13
CA ALA A 9 17.52 5.89 -7.65
C ALA A 9 17.95 5.52 -9.07
N GLY A 10 18.04 6.50 -9.96
CA GLY A 10 18.68 6.34 -11.26
C GLY A 10 20.16 6.67 -11.15
N LEU A 11 21.02 5.88 -11.79
CA LEU A 11 22.42 6.28 -11.94
C LEU A 11 22.48 7.38 -13.01
N VAL A 12 23.17 8.47 -12.69
CA VAL A 12 23.29 9.66 -13.55
C VAL A 12 24.75 9.96 -13.84
N ASN A 13 25.03 10.59 -14.98
CA ASN A 13 26.34 11.07 -15.39
C ASN A 13 27.49 10.06 -15.20
N LEU A 14 27.25 8.80 -15.58
CA LEU A 14 28.29 7.78 -15.54
C LEU A 14 29.36 8.07 -16.59
N THR A 15 30.62 8.09 -16.17
CA THR A 15 31.75 8.05 -17.12
C THR A 15 31.73 6.74 -17.91
N LYS A 16 32.22 6.74 -19.15
CA LYS A 16 32.33 5.53 -19.99
C LYS A 16 33.04 4.36 -19.27
N ILE A 17 34.02 4.65 -18.43
CA ILE A 17 34.74 3.65 -17.63
C ILE A 17 33.78 2.99 -16.63
N LYS A 18 33.13 3.77 -15.77
CA LYS A 18 32.16 3.26 -14.77
C LYS A 18 31.03 2.47 -15.43
N GLU A 19 30.49 2.97 -16.55
CA GLU A 19 29.44 2.29 -17.31
C GLU A 19 29.90 0.93 -17.85
N LYS A 20 31.11 0.85 -18.40
CA LYS A 20 31.72 -0.41 -18.87
C LYS A 20 31.90 -1.40 -17.72
N GLN A 21 32.36 -0.93 -16.56
CA GLN A 21 32.56 -1.79 -15.38
C GLN A 21 31.23 -2.35 -14.86
N LEU A 22 30.20 -1.52 -14.72
CA LEU A 22 28.85 -1.97 -14.32
C LEU A 22 28.23 -2.92 -15.34
N SER A 23 28.36 -2.62 -16.64
CA SER A 23 27.86 -3.46 -17.72
C SER A 23 28.53 -4.83 -17.73
N GLN A 24 29.84 -4.89 -17.53
CA GLN A 24 30.57 -6.15 -17.43
C GLN A 24 30.16 -6.92 -16.16
N MET A 25 30.04 -6.24 -15.02
CA MET A 25 29.56 -6.86 -13.78
C MET A 25 28.16 -7.46 -13.95
N TRP A 26 27.23 -6.73 -14.59
CA TRP A 26 25.89 -7.21 -14.89
C TRP A 26 25.92 -8.46 -15.77
N LYS A 27 26.64 -8.41 -16.90
CA LYS A 27 26.77 -9.55 -17.82
C LYS A 27 27.34 -10.78 -17.12
N ASN A 28 28.41 -10.60 -16.34
CA ASN A 28 29.03 -11.67 -15.57
C ASN A 28 28.06 -12.30 -14.57
N TYR A 29 27.27 -11.47 -13.88
CA TYR A 29 26.27 -11.95 -12.93
C TYR A 29 25.14 -12.72 -13.60
N GLN A 30 24.59 -12.21 -14.71
CA GLN A 30 23.52 -12.92 -15.44
C GLN A 30 24.00 -14.26 -16.02
N ARG A 31 25.24 -14.34 -16.51
CA ARG A 31 25.85 -15.59 -17.01
C ARG A 31 26.07 -16.59 -15.88
N TRP A 32 26.63 -16.13 -14.75
CA TRP A 32 26.83 -16.99 -13.59
C TRP A 32 25.53 -17.56 -13.03
N LEU A 33 24.43 -16.81 -13.06
CA LEU A 33 23.11 -17.32 -12.67
C LEU A 33 22.59 -18.45 -13.57
N LYS A 34 23.16 -18.63 -14.77
CA LYS A 34 22.84 -19.68 -15.73
C LYS A 34 23.89 -20.80 -15.70
N ASP A 35 24.56 -20.96 -14.56
CA ASP A 35 25.59 -21.98 -14.30
C ASP A 35 26.80 -21.91 -15.24
N GLU A 36 27.05 -20.76 -15.88
CA GLU A 36 28.29 -20.53 -16.60
C GLU A 36 29.45 -20.21 -15.63
N ASP A 37 30.64 -20.74 -15.91
CA ASP A 37 31.83 -20.39 -15.13
C ASP A 37 32.28 -18.95 -15.42
N VAL A 38 32.36 -18.16 -14.34
CA VAL A 38 32.69 -16.74 -14.39
C VAL A 38 33.64 -16.42 -13.23
N ASP A 39 34.92 -16.25 -13.57
CA ASP A 39 35.96 -15.87 -12.61
C ASP A 39 35.73 -14.44 -12.07
N ARG A 40 35.37 -13.47 -12.92
CA ARG A 40 35.31 -12.04 -12.54
C ARG A 40 33.98 -11.61 -11.92
N LEU A 41 33.43 -12.37 -10.96
CA LEU A 41 32.26 -11.98 -10.17
C LEU A 41 32.61 -11.89 -8.68
N TYR A 42 32.09 -10.85 -8.02
CA TYR A 42 32.34 -10.61 -6.60
C TYR A 42 31.65 -11.67 -5.74
N SER A 43 32.36 -12.28 -4.79
CA SER A 43 31.87 -13.42 -4.01
C SER A 43 30.59 -13.10 -3.22
N ALA A 44 30.48 -11.89 -2.67
CA ALA A 44 29.30 -11.47 -1.93
C ALA A 44 28.04 -11.42 -2.82
N HIS A 45 28.18 -11.11 -4.12
CA HIS A 45 27.04 -11.13 -5.05
C HIS A 45 26.54 -12.55 -5.27
N LYS A 46 27.45 -13.53 -5.38
CA LYS A 46 27.09 -14.95 -5.49
C LYS A 46 26.32 -15.41 -4.25
N GLN A 47 26.85 -15.11 -3.06
CA GLN A 47 26.22 -15.47 -1.78
C GLN A 47 24.83 -14.85 -1.64
N GLN A 48 24.68 -13.57 -1.99
CA GLN A 48 23.40 -12.87 -1.88
C GLN A 48 22.37 -13.39 -2.89
N ALA A 49 22.79 -13.74 -4.10
CA ALA A 49 21.93 -14.37 -5.09
C ALA A 49 21.37 -15.71 -4.59
N SER A 50 22.24 -16.61 -4.09
CA SER A 50 21.83 -17.93 -3.58
C SER A 50 20.86 -17.84 -2.40
N ARG A 51 20.89 -16.75 -1.62
CA ARG A 51 19.94 -16.51 -0.51
C ARG A 51 18.59 -15.98 -0.98
N ASN A 52 18.56 -15.21 -2.06
CA ASN A 52 17.37 -14.48 -2.51
C ASN A 52 16.66 -15.14 -3.70
N LEU A 53 17.29 -16.10 -4.37
CA LEU A 53 16.79 -16.74 -5.58
C LEU A 53 16.67 -18.25 -5.40
N ASP A 54 15.43 -18.75 -5.32
CA ASP A 54 15.17 -20.19 -5.25
C ASP A 54 15.26 -20.88 -6.63
N LYS A 55 14.80 -20.18 -7.68
CA LYS A 55 14.75 -20.70 -9.06
C LYS A 55 15.08 -19.60 -10.07
N VAL A 56 16.13 -19.85 -10.87
CA VAL A 56 16.51 -19.00 -11.99
C VAL A 56 15.79 -19.46 -13.26
N LYS A 57 15.30 -18.51 -14.06
CA LYS A 57 14.66 -18.76 -15.36
C LYS A 57 15.48 -18.08 -16.46
N ASP A 58 15.80 -18.81 -17.52
CA ASP A 58 16.66 -18.31 -18.61
C ASP A 58 16.12 -17.08 -19.33
N SER A 59 14.79 -16.97 -19.39
CA SER A 59 14.07 -15.87 -20.05
C SER A 59 13.99 -14.58 -19.22
N LYS A 60 14.61 -14.55 -18.02
CA LYS A 60 14.50 -13.44 -17.09
C LYS A 60 15.87 -12.99 -16.60
N GLU A 61 16.07 -11.68 -16.59
CA GLU A 61 17.20 -11.06 -15.88
C GLU A 61 16.85 -10.82 -14.41
N TYR A 62 17.86 -10.96 -13.55
CA TYR A 62 17.70 -10.81 -12.10
C TYR A 62 18.52 -9.64 -11.54
N PRO A 63 18.03 -8.95 -10.50
CA PRO A 63 18.81 -7.90 -9.85
C PRO A 63 20.10 -8.46 -9.23
N ILE A 64 21.14 -7.63 -9.16
CA ILE A 64 22.31 -7.90 -8.32
C ILE A 64 21.96 -7.43 -6.91
N PHE A 65 21.95 -8.37 -5.97
CA PHE A 65 21.73 -8.11 -4.56
C PHE A 65 23.04 -7.66 -3.90
N LEU A 66 23.03 -6.45 -3.35
CA LEU A 66 24.18 -5.79 -2.72
C LEU A 66 24.07 -5.90 -1.21
N ARG A 67 25.10 -6.48 -0.58
CA ARG A 67 25.19 -6.67 0.87
C ARG A 67 25.38 -5.33 1.58
N LYS A 68 24.68 -5.14 2.72
CA LYS A 68 24.65 -3.89 3.51
C LYS A 68 26.04 -3.37 3.91
N ASP A 69 26.94 -4.23 4.36
CA ASP A 69 28.30 -3.89 4.82
C ASP A 69 29.27 -3.51 3.69
N LEU A 70 28.88 -3.72 2.42
CA LEU A 70 29.73 -3.47 1.26
C LEU A 70 29.30 -2.25 0.44
N ILE A 71 28.14 -1.69 0.77
CA ILE A 71 27.59 -0.50 0.15
C ILE A 71 27.78 0.70 1.08
N ASP A 72 27.72 1.87 0.49
CA ASP A 72 27.86 3.14 1.20
C ASP A 72 27.14 4.23 0.40
N ILE A 73 26.64 5.25 1.10
CA ILE A 73 25.98 6.39 0.50
C ILE A 73 26.52 7.69 1.11
N GLU A 74 26.95 8.60 0.25
CA GLU A 74 27.50 9.90 0.64
C GLU A 74 26.69 11.01 -0.04
N GLU A 75 26.27 12.04 0.69
CA GLU A 75 25.64 13.23 0.12
C GLU A 75 26.58 13.90 -0.91
N CYS A 76 26.03 14.36 -2.03
CA CYS A 76 26.77 15.11 -3.03
C CYS A 76 26.25 16.54 -3.09
N ASP A 77 27.15 17.51 -3.02
CA ASP A 77 26.81 18.91 -3.27
C ASP A 77 26.81 19.18 -4.79
N SER A 78 25.75 18.76 -5.48
CA SER A 78 25.60 18.98 -6.93
C SER A 78 24.14 18.98 -7.38
N ASP A 79 23.82 19.75 -8.42
CA ASP A 79 22.48 19.74 -9.06
C ASP A 79 22.17 18.46 -9.84
N ILE A 80 23.22 17.69 -10.15
CA ILE A 80 23.16 16.55 -11.07
C ILE A 80 22.77 15.27 -10.32
N ALA A 81 23.37 15.05 -9.16
CA ALA A 81 23.20 13.86 -8.34
C ALA A 81 23.00 14.26 -6.88
N ASP A 82 22.08 13.58 -6.20
CA ASP A 82 21.79 13.82 -4.79
C ASP A 82 22.84 13.12 -3.89
N TYR A 83 23.32 11.94 -4.33
CA TYR A 83 24.28 11.14 -3.56
C TYR A 83 25.29 10.41 -4.46
N PHE A 84 26.43 10.03 -3.88
CA PHE A 84 27.28 8.98 -4.40
C PHE A 84 26.97 7.65 -3.72
N PHE A 85 26.79 6.60 -4.51
CA PHE A 85 26.56 5.25 -4.00
C PHE A 85 27.75 4.35 -4.33
N LYS A 86 28.27 3.61 -3.36
CA LYS A 86 29.35 2.64 -3.58
C LYS A 86 28.79 1.30 -4.03
N VAL A 87 29.16 0.88 -5.24
CA VAL A 87 28.84 -0.44 -5.79
C VAL A 87 30.08 -1.34 -5.70
N PRO A 88 30.06 -2.42 -4.92
CA PRO A 88 31.19 -3.33 -4.82
C PRO A 88 31.37 -4.13 -6.12
N THR A 89 32.60 -4.16 -6.64
CA THR A 89 32.95 -4.91 -7.86
C THR A 89 34.29 -5.62 -7.69
N LYS A 90 34.50 -6.76 -8.38
CA LYS A 90 35.80 -7.45 -8.39
C LYS A 90 36.87 -6.69 -9.21
N GLN A 91 36.47 -5.73 -10.03
CA GLN A 91 37.37 -4.99 -10.94
C GLN A 91 38.13 -3.84 -10.27
N ARG A 92 37.63 -3.35 -9.12
CA ARG A 92 38.25 -2.24 -8.38
C ARG A 92 38.14 -2.50 -6.90
N TYR A 93 39.28 -2.54 -6.21
CA TYR A 93 39.33 -2.64 -4.76
C TYR A 93 38.56 -1.47 -4.12
N GLY A 94 37.74 -1.76 -3.12
CA GLY A 94 36.85 -0.76 -2.49
C GLY A 94 35.61 -0.38 -3.31
N GLY A 95 35.37 -0.99 -4.48
CA GLY A 95 34.17 -0.74 -5.29
C GLY A 95 34.23 0.54 -6.15
N ILE A 96 33.10 0.88 -6.76
CA ILE A 96 32.94 2.03 -7.66
C ILE A 96 31.91 2.98 -7.04
N LYS A 97 32.27 4.24 -6.83
CA LYS A 97 31.33 5.30 -6.46
C LYS A 97 30.58 5.80 -7.70
N VAL A 98 29.26 5.69 -7.72
CA VAL A 98 28.38 6.10 -8.83
C VAL A 98 27.48 7.25 -8.39
N PRO A 99 27.30 8.31 -9.20
CA PRO A 99 26.35 9.36 -8.87
C PRO A 99 24.92 8.84 -9.05
N ILE A 100 24.05 9.13 -8.09
CA ILE A 100 22.66 8.69 -8.10
C ILE A 100 21.71 9.85 -7.88
N LYS A 101 20.58 9.80 -8.59
CA LYS A 101 19.44 10.69 -8.36
C LYS A 101 18.27 9.90 -7.81
N THR A 102 17.88 10.21 -6.60
CA THR A 102 16.85 9.54 -5.83
C THR A 102 15.48 10.14 -6.16
N HIS A 103 14.45 9.30 -6.14
CA HIS A 103 13.07 9.78 -6.33
C HIS A 103 12.48 10.43 -5.05
N ILE A 104 13.11 10.21 -3.90
CA ILE A 104 12.79 10.76 -2.57
C ILE A 104 14.12 10.86 -1.82
N GLU A 105 14.31 11.95 -1.09
CA GLU A 105 15.44 12.17 -0.20
C GLU A 105 15.60 11.06 0.86
N ILE A 106 16.84 10.69 1.14
CA ILE A 106 17.20 9.76 2.21
C ILE A 106 17.59 10.60 3.42
N LYS A 107 16.75 10.58 4.45
CA LYS A 107 17.00 11.30 5.69
C LYS A 107 18.16 10.68 6.46
N LYS A 108 18.90 11.51 7.21
CA LYS A 108 20.10 11.11 7.99
C LYS A 108 19.81 10.11 9.11
N ASP A 109 18.56 10.04 9.58
CA ASP A 109 18.08 9.10 10.59
C ASP A 109 17.77 7.70 10.01
N CYS A 110 17.89 7.51 8.70
CA CYS A 110 17.61 6.25 8.03
C CYS A 110 18.88 5.41 7.86
N GLU A 111 18.79 4.14 8.23
CA GLU A 111 19.86 3.17 8.03
C GLU A 111 19.73 2.50 6.65
N VAL A 112 20.79 2.54 5.84
CA VAL A 112 20.82 1.81 4.57
C VAL A 112 20.98 0.30 4.80
N CYS A 113 20.15 -0.47 4.11
CA CYS A 113 20.07 -1.93 4.17
C CYS A 113 20.49 -2.57 2.84
N GLU A 114 20.37 -3.90 2.76
CA GLU A 114 20.61 -4.65 1.52
C GLU A 114 19.82 -4.04 0.36
N SER A 115 20.53 -3.76 -0.73
CA SER A 115 20.03 -2.95 -1.85
C SER A 115 20.18 -3.72 -3.15
N GLN A 116 19.48 -3.31 -4.21
CA GLN A 116 19.50 -4.04 -5.48
C GLN A 116 19.93 -3.12 -6.62
N LEU A 117 20.91 -3.55 -7.41
CA LEU A 117 21.20 -2.96 -8.70
C LEU A 117 20.37 -3.66 -9.78
N ILE A 118 19.73 -2.87 -10.64
CA ILE A 118 18.81 -3.32 -11.68
C ILE A 118 19.19 -2.64 -13.00
N LYS A 119 19.11 -3.37 -14.10
CA LYS A 119 19.19 -2.82 -15.45
C LYS A 119 17.80 -2.79 -16.10
N LYS A 120 17.38 -1.64 -16.64
CA LYS A 120 16.13 -1.45 -17.40
C LYS A 120 16.35 -0.50 -18.56
N ASP A 121 15.89 -0.86 -19.75
CA ASP A 121 16.01 -0.02 -20.96
C ASP A 121 17.44 0.49 -21.17
N ASP A 122 18.41 -0.42 -21.00
CA ASP A 122 19.86 -0.18 -21.00
C ASP A 122 20.43 0.79 -19.94
N LYS A 123 19.61 1.23 -18.99
CA LYS A 123 20.03 2.09 -17.89
C LYS A 123 20.07 1.35 -16.56
N PHE A 124 21.02 1.75 -15.71
CA PHE A 124 21.15 1.22 -14.36
C PHE A 124 20.32 2.01 -13.36
N HIS A 125 19.68 1.29 -12.45
CA HIS A 125 18.89 1.81 -11.35
C HIS A 125 19.24 1.07 -10.07
N LEU A 126 19.14 1.76 -8.93
CA LEU A 126 19.26 1.17 -7.61
C LEU A 126 17.90 1.17 -6.91
N ASN A 127 17.55 0.05 -6.29
CA ASN A 127 16.55 -0.01 -5.24
C ASN A 127 17.30 -0.06 -3.91
N ILE A 128 17.41 1.09 -3.26
CA ILE A 128 18.09 1.25 -1.97
C ILE A 128 17.07 0.93 -0.88
N MET A 129 17.31 -0.09 -0.07
CA MET A 129 16.45 -0.34 1.08
C MET A 129 16.93 0.53 2.23
N ILE A 130 16.03 1.29 2.84
CA ILE A 130 16.29 2.05 4.06
C ILE A 130 15.40 1.52 5.18
N GLU A 131 15.92 1.49 6.39
CA GLU A 131 15.20 1.20 7.62
C GLU A 131 15.19 2.47 8.46
N LYS A 132 14.02 2.86 8.96
CA LYS A 132 13.87 4.01 9.85
C LYS A 132 13.09 3.61 11.10
N GLU A 133 13.40 4.25 12.21
CA GLU A 133 12.60 4.14 13.41
C GLU A 133 11.41 5.10 13.34
N VAL A 134 10.23 4.59 13.67
CA VAL A 134 9.00 5.35 13.69
C VAL A 134 8.34 5.15 15.04
N GLU A 135 8.10 6.26 15.73
CA GLU A 135 7.33 6.29 16.97
C GLU A 135 5.87 5.96 16.66
N LEU A 136 5.27 5.08 17.45
CA LEU A 136 3.85 4.80 17.35
C LEU A 136 3.09 5.91 18.07
N LYS A 137 2.04 6.44 17.45
CA LYS A 137 1.14 7.37 18.13
C LYS A 137 0.31 6.58 19.14
N GLU A 138 0.22 7.07 20.37
CA GLU A 138 -0.42 6.35 21.48
C GLU A 138 -1.84 6.85 21.78
N ASN A 139 -2.16 8.09 21.39
CA ASN A 139 -3.46 8.72 21.62
C ASN A 139 -4.12 9.09 20.29
N PHE A 140 -5.29 8.50 20.05
CA PHE A 140 -6.13 8.80 18.90
C PHE A 140 -7.48 9.37 19.33
N ASP A 141 -8.00 10.28 18.52
CA ASP A 141 -9.28 10.97 18.74
C ASP A 141 -10.45 10.22 18.09
N GLY A 142 -10.17 9.18 17.29
CA GLY A 142 -11.19 8.34 16.68
C GLY A 142 -10.69 7.35 15.64
N VAL A 143 -11.59 6.95 14.74
CA VAL A 143 -11.37 5.91 13.73
C VAL A 143 -11.77 6.42 12.35
N LEU A 144 -10.92 6.17 11.35
CA LEU A 144 -11.23 6.29 9.93
C LEU A 144 -11.54 4.88 9.37
N GLY A 145 -12.82 4.56 9.23
CA GLY A 145 -13.26 3.32 8.60
C GLY A 145 -13.26 3.45 7.08
N ILE A 146 -12.64 2.47 6.41
CA ILE A 146 -12.52 2.43 4.95
C ILE A 146 -13.20 1.16 4.43
N ASP A 147 -14.25 1.37 3.65
CA ASP A 147 -14.93 0.34 2.86
C ASP A 147 -14.29 0.23 1.46
N LEU A 148 -14.06 -1.00 1.02
CA LEU A 148 -13.40 -1.34 -0.24
C LEU A 148 -14.39 -2.00 -1.20
N GLY A 149 -15.29 -1.19 -1.79
CA GLY A 149 -16.32 -1.69 -2.68
C GLY A 149 -15.90 -1.89 -4.15
N LEU A 150 -16.56 -2.82 -4.85
CA LEU A 150 -16.40 -2.99 -6.32
C LEU A 150 -16.93 -1.82 -7.14
N ARG A 151 -17.96 -1.13 -6.62
CA ARG A 151 -18.53 0.05 -7.28
C ARG A 151 -17.63 1.25 -7.03
N ASN A 152 -17.26 1.50 -5.78
CA ASN A 152 -16.38 2.59 -5.41
C ASN A 152 -15.15 1.98 -4.76
N PRO A 153 -14.00 1.94 -5.47
CA PRO A 153 -12.84 1.18 -5.03
C PRO A 153 -12.34 1.49 -3.63
N VAL A 154 -12.61 2.71 -3.17
CA VAL A 154 -12.31 3.18 -1.82
C VAL A 154 -13.40 4.16 -1.42
N VAL A 155 -14.01 3.92 -0.27
CA VAL A 155 -14.94 4.83 0.42
C VAL A 155 -14.48 4.93 1.86
N GLY A 156 -14.03 6.12 2.27
CA GLY A 156 -13.62 6.38 3.65
C GLY A 156 -14.68 7.17 4.39
N VAL A 157 -14.97 6.79 5.63
CA VAL A 157 -15.79 7.56 6.57
C VAL A 157 -14.99 7.74 7.85
N ALA A 158 -14.81 9.00 8.25
CA ALA A 158 -14.20 9.33 9.52
C ALA A 158 -15.25 9.38 10.63
N LEU A 159 -14.91 8.82 11.79
CA LEU A 159 -15.68 8.91 13.01
C LEU A 159 -14.73 9.33 14.14
N SER A 160 -14.80 10.61 14.50
CA SER A 160 -14.15 11.09 15.73
C SER A 160 -15.04 10.81 16.94
N VAL A 161 -14.43 10.55 18.08
CA VAL A 161 -15.10 10.38 19.37
C VAL A 161 -15.32 11.73 20.04
N ALA A 162 -14.45 12.71 19.78
CA ALA A 162 -14.54 14.06 20.33
C ALA A 162 -15.50 14.95 19.54
N GLU A 163 -15.60 14.76 18.23
CA GLU A 163 -16.50 15.50 17.35
C GLU A 163 -17.20 14.54 16.38
N SER A 164 -18.48 14.77 16.10
CA SER A 164 -19.18 14.09 15.02
C SER A 164 -18.74 14.63 13.65
N SER A 165 -17.43 14.59 13.35
CA SER A 165 -16.87 15.02 12.08
C SER A 165 -17.09 13.91 11.04
N GLN A 166 -18.19 14.01 10.30
CA GLN A 166 -18.59 13.02 9.29
C GLN A 166 -18.04 13.38 7.91
N GLU A 167 -16.73 13.32 7.72
CA GLU A 167 -16.18 13.50 6.37
C GLU A 167 -16.26 12.20 5.58
N VAL A 168 -17.02 12.25 4.48
CA VAL A 168 -17.15 11.16 3.53
C VAL A 168 -16.19 11.37 2.37
N PHE A 169 -15.20 10.50 2.23
CA PHE A 169 -14.19 10.55 1.18
C PHE A 169 -14.60 9.71 -0.02
N PHE A 170 -15.30 10.31 -1.00
CA PHE A 170 -15.54 9.68 -2.29
C PHE A 170 -14.55 10.12 -3.37
N LYS A 171 -13.68 9.22 -3.83
CA LYS A 171 -12.82 9.43 -5.02
C LYS A 171 -12.75 8.22 -5.97
N GLY A 172 -13.82 7.42 -6.06
CA GLY A 172 -13.88 6.19 -6.85
C GLY A 172 -14.15 6.34 -8.36
N ASP A 173 -14.91 7.35 -8.78
CA ASP A 173 -15.41 7.46 -10.17
C ASP A 173 -14.28 7.52 -11.22
N THR A 174 -13.20 8.18 -10.85
CA THR A 174 -12.00 8.31 -11.70
C THR A 174 -11.38 6.96 -12.09
N ILE A 175 -11.44 5.93 -11.23
CA ILE A 175 -10.84 4.62 -11.52
C ILE A 175 -11.68 3.90 -12.59
N LYS A 176 -12.99 3.92 -12.46
CA LYS A 176 -13.91 3.35 -13.46
C LYS A 176 -13.74 4.03 -14.82
N GLN A 177 -13.64 5.35 -14.84
CA GLN A 177 -13.43 6.12 -16.08
C GLN A 177 -12.11 5.72 -16.76
N ILE A 178 -11.03 5.56 -16.00
CA ILE A 178 -9.75 5.05 -16.50
C ILE A 178 -9.95 3.64 -17.09
N GLN A 179 -10.52 2.71 -16.32
CA GLN A 179 -10.72 1.33 -16.77
C GLN A 179 -11.60 1.24 -18.02
N ALA A 180 -12.68 2.03 -18.10
CA ALA A 180 -13.56 2.09 -19.26
C ALA A 180 -12.83 2.60 -20.50
N ARG A 181 -12.11 3.73 -20.37
CA ARG A 181 -11.32 4.33 -21.46
C ARG A 181 -10.27 3.36 -22.00
N TYR A 182 -9.48 2.75 -21.12
CA TYR A 182 -8.42 1.83 -21.56
C TYR A 182 -8.97 0.50 -22.07
N SER A 183 -10.13 0.05 -21.57
CA SER A 183 -10.84 -1.10 -22.15
C SER A 183 -11.29 -0.83 -23.58
N TYR A 184 -11.78 0.39 -23.87
CA TYR A 184 -12.10 0.80 -25.24
C TYR A 184 -10.85 0.82 -26.13
N LEU A 185 -9.76 1.48 -25.67
CA LEU A 185 -8.50 1.57 -26.43
C LEU A 185 -7.87 0.19 -26.72
N ARG A 186 -8.01 -0.78 -25.82
CA ARG A 186 -7.57 -2.16 -26.07
C ARG A 186 -8.33 -2.83 -27.21
N ARG A 187 -9.65 -2.61 -27.31
CA ARG A 187 -10.47 -3.18 -28.39
C ARG A 187 -10.13 -2.58 -29.74
N GLN A 188 -9.71 -1.33 -29.77
CA GLN A 188 -9.38 -0.59 -30.99
C GLN A 188 -7.93 -0.80 -31.48
N SER A 189 -7.10 -1.57 -30.77
CA SER A 189 -5.66 -1.63 -31.05
C SER A 189 -5.14 -3.06 -31.17
N LYS A 190 -4.30 -3.30 -32.19
CA LYS A 190 -3.55 -4.57 -32.36
C LYS A 190 -2.55 -4.83 -31.21
N ASN A 191 -2.15 -3.80 -30.45
CA ASN A 191 -1.20 -3.92 -29.34
C ASN A 191 -1.87 -3.69 -27.96
N GLY A 192 -2.76 -4.62 -27.59
CA GLY A 192 -3.51 -4.57 -26.33
C GLY A 192 -2.65 -4.50 -25.07
N LYS A 193 -1.47 -5.15 -25.07
CA LYS A 193 -0.54 -5.20 -23.92
C LYS A 193 -0.02 -3.80 -23.52
N LYS A 194 0.23 -2.93 -24.50
CA LYS A 194 0.65 -1.55 -24.25
C LYS A 194 -0.40 -0.78 -23.43
N TRP A 195 -1.67 -0.93 -23.79
CA TRP A 195 -2.78 -0.22 -23.14
C TRP A 195 -3.11 -0.80 -21.77
N GLU A 196 -2.96 -2.10 -21.59
CA GLU A 196 -3.06 -2.76 -20.29
C GLU A 196 -2.01 -2.24 -19.32
N LYS A 197 -0.74 -2.17 -19.73
CA LYS A 197 0.34 -1.59 -18.90
C LYS A 197 0.07 -0.13 -18.54
N ARG A 198 -0.48 0.66 -19.48
CA ARG A 198 -0.86 2.06 -19.23
C ARG A 198 -2.03 2.19 -18.25
N GLU A 199 -3.08 1.38 -18.40
CA GLU A 199 -4.21 1.31 -17.45
C GLU A 199 -3.70 1.01 -16.05
N TYR A 200 -2.91 -0.05 -15.91
CA TYR A 200 -2.34 -0.47 -14.64
C TYR A 200 -1.57 0.66 -13.95
N ASN A 201 -0.70 1.35 -14.69
CA ASN A 201 0.06 2.49 -14.15
C ASN A 201 -0.84 3.65 -13.72
N LYS A 202 -1.88 3.99 -14.50
CA LYS A 202 -2.82 5.08 -14.19
C LYS A 202 -3.70 4.75 -12.98
N VAL A 203 -4.21 3.52 -12.90
CA VAL A 203 -4.96 3.05 -11.73
C VAL A 203 -4.06 3.08 -10.49
N ARG A 204 -2.85 2.53 -10.58
CA ARG A 204 -1.89 2.51 -9.47
C ARG A 204 -1.54 3.92 -8.97
N ASP A 205 -1.27 4.87 -9.86
CA ASP A 205 -1.03 6.29 -9.50
C ASP A 205 -2.23 6.87 -8.74
N ARG A 206 -3.45 6.62 -9.22
CA ARG A 206 -4.66 7.11 -8.57
C ARG A 206 -4.83 6.51 -7.18
N LEU A 207 -4.57 5.21 -7.01
CA LEU A 207 -4.61 4.55 -5.70
C LEU A 207 -3.58 5.14 -4.73
N HIS A 208 -2.36 5.41 -5.18
CA HIS A 208 -1.37 6.08 -4.34
C HIS A 208 -1.87 7.45 -3.88
N LYS A 209 -2.46 8.26 -4.76
CA LYS A 209 -3.00 9.58 -4.40
C LYS A 209 -4.15 9.49 -3.40
N ILE A 210 -5.08 8.55 -3.60
CA ILE A 210 -6.23 8.35 -2.69
C ILE A 210 -5.75 7.89 -1.32
N THR A 211 -4.92 6.84 -1.27
CA THR A 211 -4.41 6.30 -0.01
C THR A 211 -3.50 7.29 0.73
N THR A 212 -2.72 8.11 0.02
CA THR A 212 -1.97 9.21 0.68
C THR A 212 -2.92 10.24 1.28
N LYS A 213 -3.96 10.66 0.54
CA LYS A 213 -4.94 11.62 1.08
C LYS A 213 -5.62 11.09 2.34
N LEU A 214 -6.05 9.83 2.35
CA LEU A 214 -6.70 9.22 3.52
C LEU A 214 -5.77 9.14 4.73
N VAL A 215 -4.51 8.75 4.51
CA VAL A 215 -3.55 8.64 5.59
C VAL A 215 -3.12 10.01 6.12
N ASN A 216 -2.97 11.02 5.26
CA ASN A 216 -2.73 12.41 5.71
C ASN A 216 -3.91 12.93 6.53
N TYR A 217 -5.15 12.67 6.09
CA TYR A 217 -6.32 13.06 6.87
C TYR A 217 -6.36 12.37 8.24
N ALA A 218 -6.06 11.06 8.30
CA ALA A 218 -5.96 10.34 9.57
C ALA A 218 -4.82 10.88 10.46
N GLU A 219 -3.72 11.32 9.86
CA GLU A 219 -2.61 11.95 10.57
C GLU A 219 -3.00 13.29 11.20
N GLU A 220 -3.64 14.16 10.42
CA GLU A 220 -4.08 15.50 10.82
C GLU A 220 -5.14 15.45 11.93
N ASN A 221 -6.04 14.47 11.88
CA ASN A 221 -7.15 14.31 12.82
C ASN A 221 -6.89 13.25 13.91
N LYS A 222 -5.66 12.77 14.04
CA LYS A 222 -5.27 11.72 15.01
C LYS A 222 -6.22 10.52 15.00
N LEU A 223 -6.49 9.94 13.83
CA LEU A 223 -7.40 8.80 13.67
C LEU A 223 -6.65 7.48 13.46
N ILE A 224 -7.21 6.40 13.98
CA ILE A 224 -6.82 5.03 13.66
C ILE A 224 -7.39 4.66 12.29
N VAL A 225 -6.61 4.02 11.42
CA VAL A 225 -7.10 3.59 10.09
C VAL A 225 -7.58 2.15 10.17
N VAL A 226 -8.86 1.93 9.85
CA VAL A 226 -9.48 0.61 9.87
C VAL A 226 -10.07 0.28 8.51
N VAL A 227 -9.76 -0.91 7.99
CA VAL A 227 -10.20 -1.33 6.66
C VAL A 227 -11.08 -2.58 6.77
N GLY A 228 -12.21 -2.57 6.05
CA GLY A 228 -13.05 -3.76 5.88
C GLY A 228 -12.33 -4.84 5.09
N GLU A 229 -12.30 -6.06 5.62
CA GLU A 229 -11.75 -7.22 4.94
C GLU A 229 -12.83 -8.04 4.24
N LEU A 230 -12.78 -8.05 2.90
CA LEU A 230 -13.54 -8.94 2.03
C LEU A 230 -12.92 -10.35 1.96
N THR A 231 -12.84 -11.07 3.09
CA THR A 231 -12.38 -12.47 3.09
C THR A 231 -13.37 -13.34 2.31
N GLY A 232 -12.87 -14.16 1.37
CA GLY A 232 -13.65 -15.21 0.68
C GLY A 232 -14.48 -14.80 -0.55
N ILE A 233 -14.74 -13.52 -0.80
CA ILE A 233 -15.58 -13.09 -1.94
C ILE A 233 -14.92 -13.33 -3.31
N GLN A 234 -13.59 -13.33 -3.37
CA GLN A 234 -12.84 -13.58 -4.60
C GLN A 234 -12.78 -15.06 -5.00
N ASN A 235 -13.09 -15.97 -4.07
CA ASN A 235 -13.03 -17.42 -4.29
C ASN A 235 -14.40 -18.04 -4.65
N GLN A 236 -15.45 -17.23 -4.66
CA GLN A 236 -16.80 -17.67 -5.04
C GLN A 236 -17.01 -17.40 -6.52
N ASP A 237 -17.49 -18.39 -7.28
CA ASP A 237 -17.90 -18.16 -8.66
C ASP A 237 -19.20 -17.35 -8.69
N LYS A 238 -19.08 -16.06 -9.00
CA LYS A 238 -20.21 -15.13 -9.14
C LYS A 238 -20.55 -14.87 -10.62
N GLY A 239 -20.08 -15.74 -11.50
CA GLY A 239 -20.24 -15.65 -12.95
C GLY A 239 -19.19 -14.76 -13.64
N ARG A 240 -18.98 -15.01 -14.95
CA ARG A 240 -17.90 -14.43 -15.77
C ARG A 240 -17.76 -12.91 -15.66
N THR A 241 -18.87 -12.18 -15.65
CA THR A 241 -18.86 -10.71 -15.61
C THR A 241 -18.44 -10.16 -14.25
N MET A 242 -18.90 -10.79 -13.17
CA MET A 242 -18.58 -10.38 -11.79
C MET A 242 -17.15 -10.79 -11.43
N ASN A 243 -16.74 -12.01 -11.77
CA ASN A 243 -15.38 -12.49 -11.54
C ASN A 243 -14.35 -11.58 -12.26
N ARG A 244 -14.65 -11.14 -13.49
CA ARG A 244 -13.81 -10.18 -14.20
C ARG A 244 -13.69 -8.83 -13.49
N LYS A 245 -14.74 -8.35 -12.82
CA LYS A 245 -14.70 -7.11 -12.02
C LYS A 245 -13.90 -7.32 -10.74
N LEU A 246 -14.10 -8.45 -10.05
CA LEU A 246 -13.37 -8.86 -8.85
C LEU A 246 -11.86 -8.96 -9.12
N HIS A 247 -11.44 -9.66 -10.18
CA HIS A 247 -10.02 -9.78 -10.53
C HIS A 247 -9.37 -8.44 -10.93
N ARG A 248 -10.15 -7.48 -11.43
CA ARG A 248 -9.65 -6.14 -11.74
C ARG A 248 -9.64 -5.20 -10.54
N PHE A 249 -10.23 -5.60 -9.41
CA PHE A 249 -10.33 -4.79 -8.22
C PHE A 249 -9.05 -4.92 -7.37
N PRO A 250 -8.28 -3.84 -7.19
CA PRO A 250 -6.97 -3.91 -6.55
C PRO A 250 -7.07 -3.87 -5.01
N HIS A 251 -7.94 -4.70 -4.42
CA HIS A 251 -8.19 -4.75 -2.97
C HIS A 251 -6.90 -4.92 -2.14
N PHE A 252 -6.13 -5.96 -2.46
CA PHE A 252 -4.85 -6.25 -1.81
C PHE A 252 -3.85 -5.10 -1.95
N THR A 253 -3.80 -4.48 -3.13
CA THR A 253 -2.93 -3.34 -3.41
C THR A 253 -3.30 -2.14 -2.53
N ILE A 254 -4.59 -1.86 -2.35
CA ILE A 254 -5.07 -0.76 -1.50
C ILE A 254 -4.71 -1.02 -0.03
N ARG A 255 -5.01 -2.22 0.48
CA ARG A 255 -4.65 -2.64 1.85
C ARG A 255 -3.17 -2.46 2.12
N LYS A 256 -2.31 -3.01 1.24
CA LYS A 256 -0.86 -2.85 1.35
C LYS A 256 -0.42 -1.39 1.32
N MET A 257 -1.04 -0.58 0.45
CA MET A 257 -0.75 0.86 0.38
C MET A 257 -1.13 1.61 1.65
N LEU A 258 -2.28 1.33 2.23
CA LEU A 258 -2.68 1.92 3.51
C LEU A 258 -1.76 1.44 4.63
N GLU A 259 -1.52 0.13 4.72
CA GLU A 259 -0.68 -0.49 5.74
C GLU A 259 0.72 0.17 5.79
N TYR A 260 1.47 0.18 4.68
CA TYR A 260 2.83 0.73 4.72
C TYR A 260 2.83 2.24 4.97
N LYS A 261 1.83 2.99 4.49
CA LYS A 261 1.76 4.46 4.68
C LYS A 261 1.39 4.84 6.10
N CYS A 262 0.53 4.06 6.76
CA CYS A 262 0.21 4.23 8.17
C CYS A 262 1.43 3.92 9.02
N LYS A 263 2.10 2.79 8.78
CA LYS A 263 3.35 2.43 9.45
C LYS A 263 4.44 3.49 9.28
N ASP A 264 4.56 4.08 8.10
CA ASP A 264 5.53 5.16 7.79
C ASP A 264 5.30 6.44 8.63
N ARG A 265 4.11 6.61 9.23
CA ARG A 265 3.67 7.77 10.05
C ARG A 265 3.34 7.41 11.50
N GLY A 266 3.58 6.17 11.92
CA GLY A 266 3.23 5.73 13.28
C GLY A 266 1.73 5.60 13.55
N ILE A 267 0.91 5.59 12.50
CA ILE A 267 -0.55 5.45 12.62
C ILE A 267 -0.90 3.97 12.72
N VAL A 268 -1.83 3.65 13.63
CA VAL A 268 -2.32 2.29 13.80
C VAL A 268 -3.20 1.90 12.61
N TYR A 269 -2.87 0.78 11.98
CA TYR A 269 -3.62 0.17 10.90
C TYR A 269 -4.21 -1.16 11.37
N LYS A 270 -5.52 -1.34 11.19
CA LYS A 270 -6.23 -2.58 11.53
C LYS A 270 -7.17 -3.00 10.40
N GLU A 271 -7.40 -4.30 10.34
CA GLU A 271 -8.38 -4.90 9.44
C GLU A 271 -9.48 -5.53 10.28
N VAL A 272 -10.73 -5.33 9.86
CA VAL A 272 -11.91 -5.89 10.52
C VAL A 272 -12.75 -6.65 9.50
N SER A 273 -13.33 -7.77 9.92
CA SER A 273 -14.23 -8.54 9.06
C SER A 273 -15.36 -7.66 8.55
N GLU A 274 -15.66 -7.76 7.25
CA GLU A 274 -16.78 -7.08 6.60
C GLU A 274 -18.06 -7.95 6.58
N ALA A 275 -18.06 -9.11 7.25
CA ALA A 275 -19.24 -9.98 7.29
C ALA A 275 -20.47 -9.21 7.80
N TYR A 276 -21.56 -9.24 7.03
CA TYR A 276 -22.86 -8.61 7.34
C TYR A 276 -22.89 -7.07 7.45
N THR A 277 -21.77 -6.36 7.30
CA THR A 277 -21.75 -4.88 7.39
C THR A 277 -22.53 -4.20 6.26
N SER A 278 -22.64 -4.85 5.10
CA SER A 278 -23.39 -4.35 3.94
C SER A 278 -24.91 -4.60 4.00
N GLN A 279 -25.38 -5.38 4.99
CA GLN A 279 -26.79 -5.75 5.16
C GLN A 279 -27.46 -5.02 6.34
N ARG A 280 -26.68 -4.37 7.21
CA ARG A 280 -27.17 -3.72 8.42
C ARG A 280 -27.21 -2.21 8.29
N CYS A 281 -28.23 -1.58 8.87
CA CYS A 281 -28.36 -0.14 8.91
C CYS A 281 -27.37 0.46 9.90
N CYS A 282 -26.56 1.43 9.45
CA CYS A 282 -25.63 2.13 10.33
C CYS A 282 -26.32 2.95 11.40
N LYS A 283 -27.63 3.23 11.29
CA LYS A 283 -28.40 3.99 12.27
C LYS A 283 -29.05 3.09 13.33
N CYS A 284 -29.81 2.08 12.91
CA CYS A 284 -30.62 1.25 13.81
C CYS A 284 -30.14 -0.21 13.97
N GLY A 285 -29.08 -0.65 13.27
CA GLY A 285 -28.56 -2.02 13.38
C GLY A 285 -29.37 -3.10 12.67
N GLU A 286 -30.64 -2.83 12.35
CA GLU A 286 -31.53 -3.77 11.65
C GLU A 286 -31.08 -4.09 10.22
N LYS A 287 -31.56 -5.22 9.70
CA LYS A 287 -31.36 -5.61 8.31
C LYS A 287 -32.13 -4.67 7.38
N GLY A 288 -31.45 -4.17 6.35
CA GLY A 288 -32.07 -3.36 5.30
C GLY A 288 -31.87 -3.96 3.92
N THR A 289 -32.36 -3.26 2.91
CA THR A 289 -32.25 -3.67 1.50
C THR A 289 -31.31 -2.75 0.73
N ARG A 290 -30.48 -3.34 -0.11
CA ARG A 290 -29.56 -2.62 -0.99
C ARG A 290 -30.11 -2.62 -2.42
N GLU A 291 -30.43 -1.45 -2.95
CA GLU A 291 -30.88 -1.29 -4.33
C GLU A 291 -30.06 -0.21 -5.05
N LYS A 292 -29.48 -0.55 -6.20
CA LYS A 292 -28.77 0.41 -7.10
C LYS A 292 -27.74 1.32 -6.40
N GLY A 293 -27.12 0.86 -5.30
CA GLY A 293 -26.10 1.62 -4.55
C GLY A 293 -26.63 2.45 -3.39
N LEU A 294 -27.94 2.43 -3.14
CA LEU A 294 -28.59 2.94 -1.95
C LEU A 294 -28.87 1.77 -0.99
N PHE A 295 -28.81 2.06 0.30
CA PHE A 295 -29.24 1.22 1.39
C PHE A 295 -30.50 1.84 1.98
N LYS A 296 -31.57 1.05 2.07
CA LYS A 296 -32.87 1.47 2.57
C LYS A 296 -33.20 0.70 3.85
N CYS A 297 -33.61 1.42 4.88
CA CYS A 297 -34.07 0.84 6.14
C CYS A 297 -35.03 1.80 6.84
N ASN A 298 -36.23 1.33 7.20
CA ASN A 298 -37.23 2.06 7.99
C ASN A 298 -37.45 3.52 7.54
N GLY A 299 -37.61 3.72 6.23
CA GLY A 299 -37.83 5.05 5.63
C GLY A 299 -36.59 5.92 5.48
N THR A 300 -35.40 5.45 5.89
CA THR A 300 -34.11 6.12 5.69
C THR A 300 -33.41 5.57 4.44
N GLU A 301 -32.90 6.45 3.59
CA GLU A 301 -32.06 6.09 2.44
C GLU A 301 -30.67 6.71 2.59
N ILE A 302 -29.63 5.87 2.48
CA ILE A 302 -28.23 6.31 2.52
C ILE A 302 -27.44 5.60 1.42
N ASN A 303 -26.33 6.19 0.95
CA ASN A 303 -25.44 5.47 0.06
C ASN A 303 -24.89 4.21 0.76
N ALA A 304 -25.00 3.06 0.08
CA ALA A 304 -24.67 1.76 0.67
C ALA A 304 -23.18 1.61 1.04
N ASP A 305 -22.29 2.29 0.32
CA ASP A 305 -20.85 2.25 0.62
C ASP A 305 -20.53 3.17 1.83
N ILE A 306 -21.27 4.27 2.02
CA ILE A 306 -21.19 5.09 3.26
C ILE A 306 -21.64 4.25 4.45
N ASN A 307 -22.79 3.59 4.33
CA ASN A 307 -23.34 2.71 5.36
C ASN A 307 -22.35 1.60 5.75
N GLY A 308 -21.70 0.98 4.75
CA GLY A 308 -20.65 -0.02 4.96
C GLY A 308 -19.46 0.54 5.75
N ALA A 309 -18.92 1.69 5.34
CA ALA A 309 -17.80 2.34 6.03
C ALA A 309 -18.13 2.76 7.48
N TRP A 310 -19.37 3.20 7.72
CA TRP A 310 -19.88 3.44 9.09
C TRP A 310 -19.89 2.18 9.94
N ASN A 311 -20.43 1.08 9.40
CA ASN A 311 -20.49 -0.18 10.13
C ASN A 311 -19.09 -0.73 10.43
N ILE A 312 -18.13 -0.56 9.52
CA ILE A 312 -16.71 -0.86 9.75
C ILE A 312 -16.16 -0.04 10.92
N SER A 313 -16.42 1.27 10.95
CA SER A 313 -15.98 2.17 12.04
C SER A 313 -16.58 1.76 13.38
N LYS A 314 -17.90 1.50 13.43
CA LYS A 314 -18.62 1.06 14.64
C LYS A 314 -18.09 -0.26 15.17
N ARG A 315 -17.89 -1.25 14.28
CA ARG A 315 -17.33 -2.55 14.64
C ARG A 315 -15.92 -2.42 15.20
N ALA A 316 -15.11 -1.53 14.63
CA ALA A 316 -13.77 -1.25 15.13
C ALA A 316 -13.79 -0.71 16.55
N LEU A 317 -14.65 0.27 16.85
CA LEU A 317 -14.82 0.85 18.19
C LEU A 317 -15.30 -0.18 19.23
N GLY A 318 -16.03 -1.22 18.80
CA GLY A 318 -16.42 -2.34 19.66
C GLY A 318 -15.27 -3.26 20.06
N LYS A 319 -14.10 -3.19 19.42
CA LYS A 319 -12.95 -4.04 19.75
C LYS A 319 -12.12 -3.44 20.90
N PRO A 320 -11.87 -4.20 21.99
CA PRO A 320 -11.11 -3.70 23.15
C PRO A 320 -9.71 -3.16 22.78
N GLU A 321 -9.02 -3.83 21.87
CA GLU A 321 -7.68 -3.47 21.37
C GLU A 321 -7.61 -2.14 20.60
N ILE A 322 -8.73 -1.67 20.04
CA ILE A 322 -8.82 -0.36 19.37
C ILE A 322 -9.28 0.67 20.39
N ARG A 323 -10.23 0.30 21.26
CA ARG A 323 -10.74 1.17 22.32
C ARG A 323 -9.65 1.61 23.30
N SER A 324 -8.70 0.74 23.63
CA SER A 324 -7.58 1.07 24.53
C SER A 324 -6.64 2.14 23.97
N LEU A 325 -6.71 2.43 22.67
CA LEU A 325 -5.87 3.43 21.99
C LEU A 325 -6.55 4.80 21.85
N LEU A 326 -7.81 4.91 22.28
CA LEU A 326 -8.57 6.15 22.24
C LEU A 326 -8.34 6.95 23.53
N GLY A 327 -8.22 8.28 23.43
CA GLY A 327 -7.91 9.14 24.56
C GLY A 327 -8.93 9.08 25.71
N ALA A 328 -8.47 9.33 26.94
CA ALA A 328 -9.28 9.38 28.16
C ALA A 328 -10.32 10.52 28.08
N GLY A 329 -11.55 10.17 27.70
CA GLY A 329 -12.62 11.09 27.29
C GLY A 329 -13.53 10.44 26.24
N ALA A 330 -13.04 9.39 25.59
CA ALA A 330 -13.81 8.49 24.75
C ALA A 330 -14.72 7.56 25.58
N SER A 331 -15.63 8.11 26.39
CA SER A 331 -16.77 7.34 26.91
C SER A 331 -17.67 6.98 25.73
N VAL A 332 -17.34 5.87 25.09
CA VAL A 332 -17.94 5.40 23.84
C VAL A 332 -19.44 5.19 24.07
N THR A 333 -20.28 6.01 23.44
CA THR A 333 -21.66 5.62 23.15
C THR A 333 -21.57 4.35 22.32
N MET A 334 -21.75 3.18 22.93
CA MET A 334 -21.63 1.93 22.22
C MET A 334 -22.71 1.88 21.15
N PRO A 335 -22.36 1.75 19.85
CA PRO A 335 -23.36 1.34 18.89
C PRO A 335 -23.80 -0.08 19.29
N GLU A 336 -25.11 -0.32 19.37
CA GLU A 336 -25.63 -1.67 19.57
C GLU A 336 -25.04 -2.60 18.49
N LEU A 337 -24.22 -3.54 18.94
CA LEU A 337 -23.69 -4.63 18.12
C LEU A 337 -24.52 -5.88 18.47
N HIS A 338 -25.28 -6.43 17.52
CA HIS A 338 -25.96 -7.70 17.77
C HIS A 338 -24.96 -8.83 17.98
N SER A 339 -25.38 -9.86 18.72
CA SER A 339 -24.60 -11.06 19.10
C SER A 339 -23.74 -11.66 17.98
N ASP A 340 -24.21 -11.65 16.73
CA ASP A 340 -23.48 -12.19 15.58
C ASP A 340 -22.18 -11.44 15.23
N ASP A 341 -22.00 -10.22 15.74
CA ASP A 341 -20.84 -9.35 15.52
C ASP A 341 -19.82 -9.43 16.67
N LEU A 342 -20.14 -10.12 17.77
CA LEU A 342 -19.32 -10.24 18.97
C LEU A 342 -18.80 -11.68 19.09
N THR A 343 -17.50 -11.87 18.99
CA THR A 343 -16.87 -13.09 19.52
C THR A 343 -16.87 -13.00 21.04
N SER A 344 -17.82 -13.69 21.69
CA SER A 344 -17.92 -14.02 23.11
C SER A 344 -17.40 -12.96 24.10
N GLY A 345 -18.28 -12.08 24.56
CA GLY A 345 -18.02 -11.15 25.66
C GLY A 345 -19.18 -10.17 25.82
N SER A 346 -20.05 -10.44 26.78
CA SER A 346 -21.29 -9.73 27.11
C SER A 346 -21.06 -8.35 27.72
N ALA A 347 -21.77 -7.34 27.23
CA ALA A 347 -22.25 -6.21 28.03
C ALA A 347 -23.47 -5.55 27.33
N GLU A 348 -24.59 -5.45 28.05
CA GLU A 348 -25.80 -4.73 27.63
C GLU A 348 -25.56 -3.21 27.61
N VAL A 349 -26.06 -2.49 26.59
CA VAL A 349 -26.01 -1.02 26.56
C VAL A 349 -27.30 -0.40 25.99
N SER A 350 -27.77 0.62 26.72
CA SER A 350 -28.97 1.45 26.53
C SER A 350 -28.99 2.31 25.27
N SER A 351 -30.18 2.42 24.66
CA SER A 351 -30.49 3.24 23.49
C SER A 351 -30.70 4.72 23.84
N LYS A 352 -29.80 5.61 23.40
CA LYS A 352 -30.12 7.03 23.15
C LYS A 352 -28.98 7.78 22.46
N TYR A 353 -29.41 8.73 21.60
CA TYR A 353 -28.65 9.78 20.89
C TYR A 353 -28.07 9.44 19.50
N PHE A 354 -28.80 9.87 18.47
CA PHE A 354 -28.27 10.18 17.14
C PHE A 354 -28.97 11.43 16.60
N GLY A 355 -28.40 12.61 16.86
CA GLY A 355 -28.70 13.82 16.09
C GLY A 355 -27.95 13.73 14.75
N ILE A 356 -28.61 13.19 13.72
CA ILE A 356 -28.05 13.08 12.36
C ILE A 356 -28.76 14.10 11.48
N ARG A 357 -28.02 15.01 10.85
CA ARG A 357 -28.49 15.77 9.68
C ARG A 357 -27.90 15.12 8.43
N PHE A 358 -28.77 14.69 7.51
CA PHE A 358 -28.45 14.10 6.22
C PHE A 358 -28.13 15.16 5.17
#